data_AF-A0A1Z8S908-F1
#
_entry.id   AF-A0A1Z8S908-F1
#
_cell.length_a   1.000
_cell.length_b   1.000
_cell.length_c   1.000
_cell.angle_alpha   90.00
_cell.angle_beta   90.00
_cell.angle_gamma   90.00
#
_symmetry.space_group_name_H-M   'P 1'
#
loop_
_entity.id
_entity.type
_entity.pdbx_description
1 polymer ?
#
loop_
_entity_poly.entity_id
_entity_poly.type
_entity_poly.pdbx_seq_one_letter_code
_entity_poly.pdbx_strand_id
1 'polypeptide(L)'
;MNTFSSFLCFVALTIGSVATSMAQCASCEPDLSCVAVDFPVLCPEQLPNATQGEPYSATATFNLPPSVVDPGSGLEATLLTVTISQVTGLPFGLEFSPNNPDGVYQPENGEYYGCSVVCGTPLVSGSFFVDINVVVLVSAFGFQQTVNESFSLPLIVEPGDGGDGPSSFELNATQGCVPFEIQGTNLIADNGASYLWDFGNGQTSTAFNPTFTYNTPGTYTVNVQTEVSELALTQVNITTLGGGWGGDVEDLFGLLSPDPYFVLSGPQGNIYTSDYAEGNETPTLGGFNVPLELGTTYNIAFYDSDGFLTSDDFLGSSNFTPTGGGDITVSNSTTAILTLTETIVASFNESTQVVVFDGLEVYQDLDGDGFGDPDVLVNACDPNNDLPYAFNDQDCADDNANVYVGASGTGEGLDNNCDGVVDGAEIMTVLGCTVAEACNYDPAANTDDGSCAFPEPNFDCDGNCTAGEDCEGTCGGTVTLDDCGGCGGDNASCSGCTDPAATNYDPSALVEDGTCEFPECLGDLNGDLLVSVADILEMLGDFGCVENCDADLTGDNAVSVEDLLTLLANFGLECPE
;
A
#
# COMPACT_ATOMS: atom_id res chain seq x y z
N MET A 1 37.96 31.10 -13.57
CA MET A 1 36.92 32.10 -13.25
C MET A 1 35.61 31.34 -13.27
N ASN A 2 35.29 30.79 -12.10
CA ASN A 2 34.26 29.79 -11.90
C ASN A 2 32.96 30.49 -11.51
N THR A 3 31.85 30.05 -12.09
CA THR A 3 30.53 30.09 -11.46
C THR A 3 29.88 28.76 -11.77
N PHE A 4 30.19 27.77 -10.93
CA PHE A 4 29.52 26.48 -10.91
C PHE A 4 28.34 26.59 -9.94
N SER A 5 27.19 26.20 -10.46
CA SER A 5 25.95 25.93 -9.74
C SER A 5 26.24 24.84 -8.70
N SER A 6 26.19 25.19 -7.42
CA SER A 6 26.17 24.22 -6.32
C SER A 6 24.72 24.11 -5.87
N PHE A 7 24.15 22.94 -6.11
CA PHE A 7 22.89 22.48 -5.54
C PHE A 7 23.09 22.42 -4.02
N LEU A 8 22.70 23.47 -3.31
CA LEU A 8 22.36 23.32 -1.90
C LEU A 8 21.02 22.59 -1.85
N CYS A 9 21.06 21.32 -1.49
CA CYS A 9 19.90 20.67 -0.89
C CYS A 9 19.73 21.26 0.52
N PHE A 10 19.31 22.53 0.59
CA PHE A 10 18.62 23.04 1.76
C PHE A 10 17.32 22.23 1.81
N VAL A 11 17.26 21.24 2.70
CA VAL A 11 15.99 20.84 3.27
C VAL A 11 15.45 22.10 3.93
N ALA A 12 14.66 22.85 3.16
CA ALA A 12 13.74 23.82 3.69
C ALA A 12 12.73 23.01 4.49
N LEU A 13 13.12 22.67 5.72
CA LEU A 13 12.19 22.36 6.77
C LEU A 13 11.36 23.63 6.85
N THR A 14 10.22 23.61 6.16
CA THR A 14 9.14 24.51 6.48
C THR A 14 8.93 24.30 7.97
N ILE A 15 9.39 25.26 8.77
CA ILE A 15 8.80 25.53 10.07
C ILE A 15 7.38 25.94 9.72
N GLY A 16 6.56 24.94 9.39
CA GLY A 16 5.16 25.00 9.72
C GLY A 16 5.21 25.20 11.22
N SER A 17 4.99 26.45 11.64
CA SER A 17 4.20 26.62 12.85
C SER A 17 3.09 25.60 12.72
N VAL A 18 3.14 24.53 13.52
CA VAL A 18 1.95 23.76 13.82
C VAL A 18 1.10 24.76 14.60
N ALA A 19 0.50 25.71 13.87
CA ALA A 19 -0.85 26.09 14.17
C ALA A 19 -1.54 24.74 14.10
N THR A 20 -1.77 24.16 15.27
CA THR A 20 -2.73 23.10 15.45
C THR A 20 -4.01 23.65 14.83
N SER A 21 -4.22 23.40 13.55
CA SER A 21 -5.56 23.26 13.03
C SER A 21 -6.02 22.01 13.74
N MET A 22 -6.47 22.16 15.00
CA MET A 22 -7.34 21.19 15.62
C MET A 22 -8.40 20.96 14.55
N ALA A 23 -8.43 19.75 13.99
CA ALA A 23 -9.47 19.39 13.06
C ALA A 23 -10.75 19.58 13.87
N GLN A 24 -11.43 20.71 13.65
CA GLN A 24 -12.61 21.08 14.43
C GLN A 24 -13.56 19.89 14.37
N CYS A 25 -14.06 19.43 15.52
CA CYS A 25 -15.04 18.36 15.53
C CYS A 25 -16.10 18.61 14.46
N ALA A 26 -16.45 17.55 13.74
CA ALA A 26 -17.54 17.63 12.78
C ALA A 26 -18.83 18.06 13.49
N SER A 27 -19.71 18.78 12.79
CA SER A 27 -21.06 19.03 13.30
C SER A 27 -21.80 17.70 13.47
N CYS A 28 -22.50 17.51 14.58
CA CYS A 28 -23.37 16.35 14.77
C CYS A 28 -24.81 16.60 14.31
N GLU A 29 -25.51 15.50 14.05
CA GLU A 29 -26.96 15.46 13.91
C GLU A 29 -27.54 14.64 15.10
N PRO A 30 -28.58 15.13 15.80
CA PRO A 30 -29.15 14.41 16.94
C PRO A 30 -29.78 13.07 16.53
N ASP A 31 -29.54 12.04 17.34
CA ASP A 31 -30.19 10.73 17.19
C ASP A 31 -31.63 10.79 17.74
N LEU A 32 -32.61 10.81 16.82
CA LEU A 32 -34.04 10.87 17.17
C LEU A 32 -34.57 9.57 17.82
N SER A 33 -33.78 8.49 17.87
CA SER A 33 -34.11 7.30 18.63
C SER A 33 -33.78 7.42 20.13
N CYS A 34 -33.03 8.46 20.52
CA CYS A 34 -32.81 8.82 21.91
C CYS A 34 -34.11 9.41 22.48
N VAL A 35 -34.93 8.60 23.15
CA VAL A 35 -36.26 9.03 23.63
C VAL A 35 -36.25 9.21 25.15
N ALA A 36 -36.53 10.43 25.59
CA ALA A 36 -36.87 10.75 26.96
C ALA A 36 -38.27 10.25 27.34
N VAL A 37 -38.40 9.63 28.51
CA VAL A 37 -39.69 9.31 29.14
C VAL A 37 -39.70 10.03 30.47
N ASP A 38 -40.31 11.22 30.51
CA ASP A 38 -40.50 12.11 31.67
C ASP A 38 -39.28 12.91 32.19
N PHE A 39 -38.05 12.54 31.83
CA PHE A 39 -36.80 13.24 32.20
C PHE A 39 -35.87 13.45 31.01
N PRO A 40 -35.00 14.48 31.02
CA PRO A 40 -33.93 14.61 30.05
C PRO A 40 -33.07 13.35 29.99
N VAL A 41 -32.71 12.89 28.79
CA VAL A 41 -31.90 11.69 28.57
C VAL A 41 -30.72 12.01 27.68
N LEU A 42 -29.61 11.33 27.96
CA LEU A 42 -28.37 11.41 27.21
C LEU A 42 -28.10 10.06 26.54
N CYS A 43 -27.86 10.07 25.24
CA CYS A 43 -27.58 8.85 24.46
C CYS A 43 -26.28 8.97 23.66
N PRO A 44 -25.42 7.95 23.63
CA PRO A 44 -25.53 6.70 24.40
C PRO A 44 -25.29 6.91 25.91
N GLU A 45 -25.67 5.93 26.74
CA GLU A 45 -25.37 5.94 28.19
C GLU A 45 -23.86 5.84 28.49
N GLN A 46 -23.08 5.37 27.53
CA GLN A 46 -21.62 5.32 27.54
C GLN A 46 -21.11 5.59 26.13
N LEU A 47 -20.08 6.42 26.02
CA LEU A 47 -19.42 6.68 24.75
C LEU A 47 -18.66 5.43 24.26
N PRO A 48 -18.60 5.15 22.94
CA PRO A 48 -17.78 4.08 22.40
C PRO A 48 -16.35 4.18 22.91
N ASN A 49 -15.72 3.03 23.18
CA ASN A 49 -14.33 3.02 23.65
C ASN A 49 -13.41 3.69 22.62
N ALA A 50 -12.46 4.48 23.12
CA ALA A 50 -11.37 5.06 22.34
C ALA A 50 -10.09 4.24 22.51
N THR A 51 -9.07 4.52 21.69
CA THR A 51 -7.72 3.99 21.85
C THR A 51 -6.76 5.17 21.99
N GLN A 52 -5.89 5.12 22.99
CA GLN A 52 -4.85 6.13 23.21
C GLN A 52 -3.98 6.29 21.96
N GLY A 53 -3.69 7.54 21.57
CA GLY A 53 -2.87 7.85 20.40
C GLY A 53 -3.62 7.80 19.05
N GLU A 54 -4.83 7.23 19.01
CA GLU A 54 -5.61 7.11 17.78
C GLU A 54 -6.72 8.17 17.67
N PRO A 55 -7.03 8.67 16.46
CA PRO A 55 -8.14 9.59 16.26
C PRO A 55 -9.47 8.99 16.76
N TYR A 56 -10.19 9.77 17.55
CA TYR A 56 -11.47 9.44 18.15
C TYR A 56 -12.54 10.45 17.73
N SER A 57 -13.76 9.96 17.51
CA SER A 57 -14.94 10.80 17.28
C SER A 57 -16.20 10.02 17.63
N ALA A 58 -16.99 10.53 18.57
CA ALA A 58 -18.28 9.98 18.94
C ALA A 58 -19.29 11.08 19.22
N THR A 59 -20.56 10.82 18.90
CA THR A 59 -21.66 11.75 19.12
C THR A 59 -22.45 11.36 20.36
N ALA A 60 -22.71 12.34 21.23
CA ALA A 60 -23.72 12.24 22.28
C ALA A 60 -24.94 13.11 21.92
N THR A 61 -26.14 12.57 22.07
CA THR A 61 -27.42 13.23 21.84
C THR A 61 -28.10 13.54 23.16
N PHE A 62 -28.61 14.76 23.29
CA PHE A 62 -29.44 15.21 24.40
C PHE A 62 -30.90 15.18 23.93
N ASN A 63 -31.77 14.45 24.63
CA ASN A 63 -33.22 14.63 24.51
C ASN A 63 -33.72 15.46 25.69
N LEU A 64 -34.30 16.62 25.38
CA LEU A 64 -34.78 17.62 26.33
C LEU A 64 -36.29 17.78 26.15
N PRO A 65 -37.13 17.08 26.94
CA PRO A 65 -38.58 17.23 26.83
C PRO A 65 -39.03 18.65 27.23
N PRO A 66 -40.13 19.18 26.67
CA PRO A 66 -40.60 20.55 26.99
C PRO A 66 -41.04 20.71 28.45
N SER A 67 -41.41 19.61 29.11
CA SER A 67 -41.73 19.58 30.52
C SER A 67 -41.21 18.30 31.17
N VAL A 68 -40.95 18.40 32.47
CA VAL A 68 -40.52 17.29 33.33
C VAL A 68 -41.49 17.16 34.48
N VAL A 69 -41.73 15.92 34.93
CA VAL A 69 -42.64 15.64 36.05
C VAL A 69 -41.83 15.07 37.19
N ASP A 70 -41.76 15.79 38.32
CA ASP A 70 -41.05 15.29 39.51
C ASP A 70 -41.69 13.97 40.00
N PRO A 71 -40.93 12.86 40.17
CA PRO A 71 -41.52 11.56 40.47
C PRO A 71 -42.07 11.49 41.89
N GLY A 72 -41.58 12.33 42.79
CA GLY A 72 -42.00 12.39 44.18
C GLY A 72 -43.33 13.14 44.36
N SER A 73 -43.40 14.37 43.84
CA SER A 73 -44.56 15.25 44.02
C SER A 73 -45.60 15.15 42.89
N GLY A 74 -45.22 14.63 41.73
CA GLY A 74 -46.05 14.61 40.51
C GLY A 74 -46.26 15.99 39.91
N LEU A 75 -45.48 16.99 40.32
CA LEU A 75 -45.55 18.35 39.80
C LEU A 75 -44.85 18.43 38.45
N GLU A 76 -45.51 19.08 37.49
CA GLU A 76 -44.97 19.34 36.16
C GLU A 76 -44.29 20.71 36.14
N ALA A 77 -43.08 20.76 35.60
CA ALA A 77 -42.33 21.99 35.36
C ALA A 77 -41.96 22.08 33.86
N THR A 78 -42.16 23.25 33.26
CA THR A 78 -41.75 23.54 31.88
C THR A 78 -40.25 23.84 31.85
N LEU A 79 -39.50 23.20 30.95
CA LEU A 79 -38.09 23.51 30.69
C LEU A 79 -38.00 24.69 29.72
N LEU A 80 -37.66 25.87 30.23
CA LEU A 80 -37.53 27.08 29.41
C LEU A 80 -36.21 27.08 28.65
N THR A 81 -35.10 26.94 29.36
CA THR A 81 -33.75 26.88 28.78
C THR A 81 -32.88 25.87 29.49
N VAL A 82 -32.00 25.19 28.74
CA VAL A 82 -30.93 24.34 29.26
C VAL A 82 -29.62 24.88 28.69
N THR A 83 -28.70 25.29 29.55
CA THR A 83 -27.41 25.86 29.15
C THR A 83 -26.28 24.99 29.66
N ILE A 84 -25.41 24.50 28.78
CA ILE A 84 -24.15 23.86 29.17
C ILE A 84 -23.26 24.93 29.77
N SER A 85 -23.02 24.85 31.08
CA SER A 85 -22.20 25.81 31.81
C SER A 85 -20.73 25.42 31.81
N GLN A 86 -20.44 24.12 31.92
CA GLN A 86 -19.08 23.60 31.96
C GLN A 86 -19.04 22.11 31.60
N VAL A 87 -17.94 21.67 30.98
CA VAL A 87 -17.63 20.25 30.79
C VAL A 87 -16.32 19.91 31.48
N THR A 88 -16.31 18.88 32.32
CA THR A 88 -15.13 18.42 33.08
C THR A 88 -14.89 16.92 32.84
N GLY A 89 -13.71 16.41 33.22
CA GLY A 89 -13.41 14.98 33.13
C GLY A 89 -13.21 14.41 31.71
N LEU A 90 -13.07 15.29 30.71
CA LEU A 90 -12.64 14.89 29.36
C LEU A 90 -11.19 14.38 29.38
N PRO A 91 -10.89 13.24 28.73
CA PRO A 91 -9.51 12.81 28.52
C PRO A 91 -8.72 13.87 27.76
N PHE A 92 -7.45 14.09 28.15
CA PHE A 92 -6.58 15.02 27.43
C PHE A 92 -6.45 14.66 25.95
N GLY A 93 -6.47 15.69 25.10
CA GLY A 93 -6.45 15.54 23.64
C GLY A 93 -7.82 15.28 23.01
N LEU A 94 -8.88 15.11 23.82
CA LEU A 94 -10.26 15.16 23.35
C LEU A 94 -10.88 16.52 23.67
N GLU A 95 -11.77 16.96 22.79
CA GLU A 95 -12.60 18.15 22.95
C GLU A 95 -14.09 17.76 22.89
N PHE A 96 -14.94 18.58 23.52
CA PHE A 96 -16.39 18.44 23.46
C PHE A 96 -16.97 19.63 22.69
N SER A 97 -17.68 19.33 21.59
CA SER A 97 -18.18 20.34 20.66
C SER A 97 -19.70 20.19 20.47
N PRO A 98 -20.53 21.03 21.12
CA PRO A 98 -21.97 21.00 20.96
C PRO A 98 -22.40 21.53 19.57
N ASN A 99 -23.53 21.04 19.05
CA ASN A 99 -24.09 21.53 17.79
C ASN A 99 -24.59 22.98 17.86
N ASN A 100 -24.96 23.44 19.06
CA ASN A 100 -25.11 24.87 19.33
C ASN A 100 -23.84 25.40 20.00
N PRO A 101 -23.05 26.28 19.35
CA PRO A 101 -21.82 26.84 19.91
C PRO A 101 -22.01 27.60 21.22
N ASP A 102 -23.18 28.19 21.44
CA ASP A 102 -23.49 28.90 22.69
C ASP A 102 -23.87 27.93 23.83
N GLY A 103 -24.06 26.63 23.53
CA GLY A 103 -24.44 25.60 24.51
C GLY A 103 -25.84 25.78 25.09
N VAL A 104 -26.69 26.65 24.51
CA VAL A 104 -28.03 26.98 24.98
C VAL A 104 -29.10 26.27 24.14
N TYR A 105 -30.03 25.59 24.79
CA TYR A 105 -31.17 24.92 24.15
C TYR A 105 -32.49 25.43 24.75
N GLN A 106 -33.54 25.54 23.93
CA GLN A 106 -34.86 26.06 24.33
C GLN A 106 -35.98 25.03 24.11
N PRO A 107 -36.15 24.06 25.03
CA PRO A 107 -37.13 22.98 24.86
C PRO A 107 -38.57 23.47 24.68
N GLU A 108 -39.01 24.50 25.41
CA GLU A 108 -40.36 25.10 25.26
C GLU A 108 -40.63 25.60 23.82
N ASN A 109 -39.59 26.02 23.10
CA ASN A 109 -39.68 26.53 21.73
C ASN A 109 -39.52 25.45 20.65
N GLY A 110 -39.53 24.17 21.04
CA GLY A 110 -39.48 23.03 20.11
C GLY A 110 -38.08 22.46 19.88
N GLU A 111 -37.06 22.95 20.58
CA GLU A 111 -35.69 22.40 20.53
C GLU A 111 -35.56 21.20 21.48
N TYR A 112 -36.28 20.11 21.17
CA TYR A 112 -36.31 18.92 22.01
C TYR A 112 -35.04 18.07 21.93
N TYR A 113 -34.15 18.37 20.99
CA TYR A 113 -32.92 17.61 20.77
C TYR A 113 -31.73 18.54 20.60
N GLY A 114 -30.64 18.19 21.26
CA GLY A 114 -29.31 18.72 21.00
C GLY A 114 -28.34 17.57 20.74
N CYS A 115 -27.13 17.88 20.29
CA CYS A 115 -26.07 16.89 20.25
C CYS A 115 -24.71 17.54 20.48
N SER A 116 -23.72 16.73 20.79
CA SER A 116 -22.32 17.11 20.89
C SER A 116 -21.45 16.03 20.28
N VAL A 117 -20.31 16.43 19.74
CA VAL A 117 -19.25 15.51 19.32
C VAL A 117 -18.12 15.60 20.33
N VAL A 118 -17.71 14.43 20.83
CA VAL A 118 -16.44 14.26 21.53
C VAL A 118 -15.45 13.75 20.50
N CYS A 119 -14.45 14.55 20.16
CA CYS A 119 -13.45 14.17 19.15
C CYS A 119 -12.03 14.60 19.53
N GLY A 120 -11.05 14.10 18.80
CA GLY A 120 -9.63 14.44 18.98
C GLY A 120 -8.79 13.17 19.01
N THR A 121 -7.65 13.22 19.68
CA THR A 121 -6.78 12.05 19.87
C THR A 121 -6.50 11.95 21.36
N PRO A 122 -7.03 10.93 22.06
CA PRO A 122 -6.85 10.83 23.49
C PRO A 122 -5.39 10.51 23.81
N LEU A 123 -4.79 11.34 24.64
CA LEU A 123 -3.38 11.25 25.02
C LEU A 123 -3.16 10.29 26.19
N VAL A 124 -4.22 9.72 26.77
CA VAL A 124 -4.11 8.90 27.97
C VAL A 124 -5.17 7.80 27.96
N SER A 125 -4.74 6.56 28.23
CA SER A 125 -5.64 5.45 28.52
C SER A 125 -6.19 5.48 29.95
N GLY A 126 -7.40 4.99 30.14
CA GLY A 126 -8.08 5.00 31.43
C GLY A 126 -9.60 4.96 31.31
N SER A 127 -10.26 5.05 32.45
CA SER A 127 -11.71 5.22 32.53
C SER A 127 -12.01 6.64 33.00
N PHE A 128 -12.79 7.36 32.21
CA PHE A 128 -13.11 8.77 32.41
C PHE A 128 -14.62 8.94 32.54
N PHE A 129 -15.01 9.94 33.30
CA PHE A 129 -16.39 10.41 33.40
C PHE A 129 -16.43 11.84 32.88
N VAL A 130 -17.00 12.02 31.69
CA VAL A 130 -17.18 13.35 31.09
C VAL A 130 -18.43 13.96 31.71
N ASP A 131 -18.22 14.86 32.66
CA ASP A 131 -19.29 15.52 33.41
C ASP A 131 -19.72 16.80 32.69
N ILE A 132 -20.97 16.83 32.23
CA ILE A 132 -21.61 17.96 31.56
C ILE A 132 -22.47 18.67 32.60
N ASN A 133 -21.96 19.79 33.10
CA ASN A 133 -22.66 20.65 34.03
C ASN A 133 -23.57 21.59 33.25
N VAL A 134 -24.83 21.70 33.69
CA VAL A 134 -25.84 22.53 33.06
C VAL A 134 -26.54 23.42 34.07
N VAL A 135 -26.96 24.59 33.58
CA VAL A 135 -27.86 25.51 34.26
C VAL A 135 -29.20 25.43 33.54
N VAL A 136 -30.24 25.04 34.26
CA VAL A 136 -31.60 24.83 33.75
C VAL A 136 -32.52 25.92 34.30
N LEU A 137 -33.22 26.62 33.43
CA LEU A 137 -34.29 27.53 33.81
C LEU A 137 -35.63 26.82 33.62
N VAL A 138 -36.35 26.61 34.73
CA VAL A 138 -37.65 25.92 34.73
C VAL A 138 -38.76 26.87 35.16
N SER A 139 -39.99 26.59 34.72
CA SER A 139 -41.20 27.30 35.16
C SER A 139 -42.23 26.32 35.70
N ALA A 140 -42.69 26.55 36.94
CA ALA A 140 -43.79 25.81 37.55
C ALA A 140 -44.76 26.80 38.20
N PHE A 141 -46.06 26.63 37.95
CA PHE A 141 -47.11 27.52 38.48
C PHE A 141 -46.92 29.03 38.18
N GLY A 142 -46.19 29.37 37.11
CA GLY A 142 -45.90 30.76 36.74
C GLY A 142 -44.71 31.39 37.47
N PHE A 143 -43.97 30.61 38.25
CA PHE A 143 -42.70 31.00 38.87
C PHE A 143 -41.55 30.36 38.13
N GLN A 144 -40.49 31.14 37.89
CA GLN A 144 -39.25 30.65 37.30
C GLN A 144 -38.24 30.31 38.38
N GLN A 145 -37.49 29.24 38.19
CA GLN A 145 -36.44 28.77 39.08
C GLN A 145 -35.23 28.35 38.24
N THR A 146 -34.04 28.62 38.75
CA THR A 146 -32.78 28.15 38.16
C THR A 146 -32.29 26.94 38.95
N VAL A 147 -31.98 25.86 38.25
CA VAL A 147 -31.49 24.59 38.82
C VAL A 147 -30.18 24.24 38.15
N ASN A 148 -29.18 23.87 38.95
CA ASN A 148 -27.91 23.38 38.45
C ASN A 148 -27.93 21.86 38.50
N GLU A 149 -27.62 21.22 37.37
CA GLU A 149 -27.59 19.77 37.24
C GLU A 149 -26.29 19.33 36.56
N SER A 150 -25.94 18.06 36.72
CA SER A 150 -24.74 17.47 36.10
C SER A 150 -25.04 16.08 35.55
N PHE A 151 -24.55 15.80 34.35
CA PHE A 151 -24.69 14.51 33.68
C PHE A 151 -23.31 13.91 33.38
N SER A 152 -23.10 12.65 33.74
CA SER A 152 -21.82 11.97 33.51
C SER A 152 -21.90 11.02 32.30
N LEU A 153 -20.99 11.18 31.34
CA LEU A 153 -20.76 10.26 30.23
C LEU A 153 -19.50 9.44 30.47
N PRO A 154 -19.62 8.13 30.76
CA PRO A 154 -18.47 7.26 30.82
C PRO A 154 -17.78 7.15 29.45
N LEU A 155 -16.45 7.20 29.45
CA LEU A 155 -15.60 6.92 28.31
C LEU A 155 -14.42 6.04 28.76
N ILE A 156 -14.21 4.93 28.07
CA ILE A 156 -13.03 4.09 28.26
C ILE A 156 -12.06 4.39 27.12
N VAL A 157 -10.85 4.79 27.47
CA VAL A 157 -9.72 4.88 26.53
C VAL A 157 -8.81 3.69 26.78
N GLU A 158 -8.76 2.77 25.83
CA GLU A 158 -7.88 1.61 25.89
C GLU A 158 -6.41 2.02 25.65
N PRO A 159 -5.43 1.31 26.23
CA PRO A 159 -4.02 1.51 25.91
C PRO A 159 -3.75 1.33 24.40
N GLY A 160 -2.87 2.15 23.84
CA GLY A 160 -2.36 1.97 22.46
C GLY A 160 -1.54 0.68 22.34
N ASP A 161 -1.43 0.15 21.11
CA ASP A 161 -0.76 -1.13 20.85
C ASP A 161 0.77 -0.98 20.95
N GLY A 162 1.31 -1.06 22.17
CA GLY A 162 2.68 -1.49 22.48
C GLY A 162 3.88 -0.77 21.84
N GLY A 163 3.69 0.39 21.18
CA GLY A 163 4.76 1.02 20.40
C GLY A 163 4.67 2.53 20.16
N ASP A 164 3.57 3.20 20.50
CA ASP A 164 3.32 4.59 20.09
C ASP A 164 4.07 5.67 20.90
N GLY A 165 5.12 5.29 21.63
CA GLY A 165 5.92 6.21 22.44
C GLY A 165 5.16 6.78 23.66
N PRO A 166 5.77 7.72 24.39
CA PRO A 166 5.08 8.50 25.41
C PRO A 166 3.99 9.37 24.75
N SER A 167 2.83 9.49 25.38
CA SER A 167 1.69 10.27 24.84
C SER A 167 1.41 11.55 25.61
N SER A 168 2.04 11.74 26.78
CA SER A 168 2.05 13.00 27.52
C SER A 168 3.15 13.96 27.05
N PHE A 169 4.15 13.46 26.33
CA PHE A 169 5.23 14.27 25.79
C PHE A 169 5.84 13.65 24.53
N GLU A 170 6.54 14.46 23.74
CA GLU A 170 7.34 14.01 22.62
C GLU A 170 8.77 14.58 22.73
N LEU A 171 9.72 13.90 22.10
CA LEU A 171 11.08 14.40 21.89
C LEU A 171 11.29 14.62 20.40
N ASN A 172 11.99 15.69 20.02
CA ASN A 172 12.33 15.97 18.63
C ASN A 172 13.19 14.87 17.97
N ALA A 173 13.97 14.14 18.77
CA ALA A 173 14.73 12.98 18.34
C ALA A 173 15.08 12.08 19.55
N THR A 174 15.24 10.79 19.32
CA THR A 174 15.61 9.79 20.35
C THR A 174 17.01 9.23 20.17
N GLN A 175 17.73 9.66 19.13
CA GLN A 175 19.09 9.21 18.87
C GLN A 175 19.91 10.28 18.15
N GLY A 176 21.20 10.38 18.47
CA GLY A 176 22.10 11.34 17.84
C GLY A 176 23.52 11.35 18.40
N CYS A 177 24.37 12.19 17.82
CA CYS A 177 25.80 12.27 18.14
C CYS A 177 26.07 13.39 19.16
N VAL A 178 27.09 13.23 20.01
CA VAL A 178 27.53 14.29 20.92
C VAL A 178 28.10 15.51 20.16
N PRO A 179 27.85 16.75 20.62
CA PRO A 179 26.84 17.13 21.61
C PRO A 179 25.43 16.99 21.01
N PHE A 180 24.57 16.20 21.66
CA PHE A 180 23.22 15.95 21.17
C PHE A 180 22.22 16.82 21.93
N GLU A 181 21.67 17.83 21.25
CA GLU A 181 20.61 18.68 21.79
C GLU A 181 19.24 18.07 21.52
N ILE A 182 18.45 17.91 22.57
CA ILE A 182 17.07 17.44 22.51
C ILE A 182 16.15 18.54 23.00
N GLN A 183 15.02 18.66 22.31
CA GLN A 183 13.89 19.46 22.73
C GLN A 183 12.76 18.50 23.12
N GLY A 184 12.31 18.63 24.36
CA GLY A 184 11.07 18.00 24.82
C GLY A 184 9.89 18.93 24.60
N THR A 185 8.77 18.38 24.12
CA THR A 185 7.49 19.09 24.03
C THR A 185 6.48 18.34 24.90
N ASN A 186 5.86 19.02 25.86
CA ASN A 186 4.75 18.41 26.59
C ASN A 186 3.45 18.53 25.77
N LEU A 187 2.67 17.45 25.71
CA LEU A 187 1.45 17.39 24.92
C LEU A 187 0.20 17.72 25.76
N ILE A 188 0.31 17.65 27.09
CA ILE A 188 -0.78 17.99 28.02
C ILE A 188 -0.65 19.46 28.39
N ALA A 189 -1.34 20.33 27.65
CA ALA A 189 -1.39 21.77 27.88
C ALA A 189 -2.67 22.17 28.64
N ASP A 190 -2.64 22.06 29.97
CA ASP A 190 -3.72 22.52 30.85
C ASP A 190 -3.22 23.61 31.81
N ASN A 191 -4.09 24.53 32.22
CA ASN A 191 -3.70 25.66 33.08
C ASN A 191 -3.35 25.21 34.52
N GLY A 192 -3.83 24.02 34.95
CA GLY A 192 -3.46 23.34 36.18
C GLY A 192 -2.41 22.24 35.99
N ALA A 193 -1.81 22.12 34.79
CA ALA A 193 -0.76 21.15 34.55
C ALA A 193 0.61 21.61 35.08
N SER A 194 1.35 20.67 35.66
CA SER A 194 2.74 20.84 36.09
C SER A 194 3.59 19.67 35.61
N TYR A 195 4.88 19.94 35.41
CA TYR A 195 5.80 19.01 34.75
C TYR A 195 7.09 18.88 35.53
N LEU A 196 7.59 17.65 35.60
CA LEU A 196 8.93 17.35 36.10
C LEU A 196 9.62 16.41 35.12
N TRP A 197 10.61 16.97 34.42
CA TRP A 197 11.48 16.26 33.50
C TRP A 197 12.74 15.82 34.24
N ASP A 198 13.12 14.55 34.08
CA ASP A 198 14.43 14.01 34.42
C ASP A 198 15.05 13.41 33.15
N PHE A 199 16.16 13.98 32.69
CA PHE A 199 16.81 13.58 31.45
C PHE A 199 17.78 12.40 31.64
N GLY A 200 17.82 11.76 32.81
CA GLY A 200 18.65 10.57 33.06
C GLY A 200 20.16 10.84 33.13
N ASN A 201 20.61 12.07 32.84
CA ASN A 201 21.99 12.53 32.99
C ASN A 201 22.20 13.39 34.27
N GLY A 202 21.22 13.41 35.16
CA GLY A 202 21.22 14.21 36.39
C GLY A 202 20.72 15.66 36.21
N GLN A 203 20.34 16.06 35.00
CA GLN A 203 19.64 17.32 34.75
C GLN A 203 18.13 17.13 34.84
N THR A 204 17.43 18.13 35.39
CA THR A 204 15.97 18.14 35.51
C THR A 204 15.40 19.47 35.03
N SER A 205 14.13 19.51 34.66
CA SER A 205 13.43 20.74 34.29
C SER A 205 11.96 20.71 34.71
N THR A 206 11.34 21.88 34.89
CA THR A 206 9.90 22.05 35.10
C THR A 206 9.25 22.92 34.03
N ALA A 207 10.00 23.25 32.96
CA ALA A 207 9.46 24.02 31.84
C ALA A 207 8.50 23.15 31.02
N PHE A 208 7.50 23.80 30.40
CA PHE A 208 6.56 23.14 29.47
C PHE A 208 7.30 22.48 28.29
N ASN A 209 8.18 23.24 27.63
CA ASN A 209 9.02 22.76 26.52
C ASN A 209 10.51 22.95 26.85
N PRO A 210 11.16 22.02 27.57
CA PRO A 210 12.56 22.16 27.94
C PRO A 210 13.50 21.81 26.78
N THR A 211 14.69 22.41 26.78
CA THR A 211 15.82 22.00 25.94
C THR A 211 16.97 21.55 26.82
N PHE A 212 17.71 20.53 26.37
CA PHE A 212 18.84 19.98 27.09
C PHE A 212 19.83 19.30 26.15
N THR A 213 21.09 19.15 26.59
CA THR A 213 22.17 18.60 25.75
C THR A 213 22.88 17.44 26.44
N TYR A 214 23.07 16.34 25.72
CA TYR A 214 23.97 15.26 26.11
C TYR A 214 25.37 15.48 25.53
N ASN A 215 26.35 15.66 26.40
CA ASN A 215 27.75 15.85 26.02
C ASN A 215 28.59 14.57 26.11
N THR A 216 27.99 13.48 26.60
CA THR A 216 28.65 12.19 26.78
C THR A 216 27.84 11.11 26.09
N PRO A 217 28.48 10.17 25.37
CA PRO A 217 27.81 9.03 24.77
C PRO A 217 27.22 8.12 25.85
N GLY A 218 26.11 7.45 25.52
CA GLY A 218 25.41 6.55 26.42
C GLY A 218 23.93 6.42 26.09
N THR A 219 23.26 5.50 26.78
CA THR A 219 21.80 5.37 26.74
C THR A 219 21.24 6.04 27.99
N TYR A 220 20.33 6.98 27.79
CA TYR A 220 19.67 7.74 28.86
C TYR A 220 18.17 7.42 28.86
N THR A 221 17.58 7.37 30.05
CA THR A 221 16.13 7.26 30.20
C THR A 221 15.59 8.63 30.58
N VAL A 222 14.82 9.23 29.68
CA VAL A 222 14.08 10.46 29.96
C VAL A 222 12.79 10.06 30.65
N ASN A 223 12.54 10.61 31.83
CA ASN A 223 11.30 10.43 32.59
C ASN A 223 10.57 11.75 32.66
N VAL A 224 9.26 11.72 32.47
CA VAL A 224 8.40 12.89 32.61
C VAL A 224 7.26 12.54 33.53
N GLN A 225 7.15 13.31 34.60
CA GLN A 225 5.98 13.33 35.46
C GLN A 225 5.14 14.54 35.08
N THR A 226 3.90 14.31 34.68
CA THR A 226 2.90 15.35 34.40
C THR A 226 1.77 15.20 35.40
N GLU A 227 1.48 16.25 36.17
CA GLU A 227 0.35 16.28 37.12
C GLU A 227 -0.61 17.38 36.69
N VAL A 228 -1.92 17.07 36.69
CA VAL A 228 -2.97 18.06 36.42
C VAL A 228 -3.82 18.20 37.67
N SER A 229 -3.90 19.43 38.16
CA SER A 229 -4.73 19.78 39.29
C SER A 229 -5.98 20.55 38.85
N GLU A 230 -7.10 20.25 39.50
CA GLU A 230 -8.30 21.06 39.45
C GLU A 230 -8.44 21.85 40.74
N LEU A 231 -9.03 23.04 40.62
CA LEU A 231 -9.29 23.91 41.74
C LEU A 231 -10.78 24.03 41.97
N ALA A 232 -11.21 23.95 43.24
CA ALA A 232 -12.61 24.12 43.59
C ALA A 232 -12.78 24.99 44.83
N LEU A 233 -13.83 25.80 44.85
CA LEU A 233 -14.33 26.45 46.06
C LEU A 233 -15.08 25.41 46.90
N THR A 234 -14.61 25.14 48.12
CA THR A 234 -15.19 24.11 49.00
C THR A 234 -15.79 24.64 50.28
N GLN A 235 -15.43 25.88 50.66
CA GLN A 235 -15.96 26.54 51.83
C GLN A 235 -15.96 28.07 51.68
N VAL A 236 -16.97 28.71 52.24
CA VAL A 236 -17.10 30.16 52.39
C VAL A 236 -17.38 30.46 53.85
N ASN A 237 -16.44 31.08 54.54
CA ASN A 237 -16.56 31.48 55.93
C ASN A 237 -16.81 32.99 56.02
N ILE A 238 -18.05 33.39 56.31
CA ILE A 238 -18.42 34.80 56.46
C ILE A 238 -17.95 35.27 57.84
N THR A 239 -17.08 36.27 57.86
CA THR A 239 -16.48 36.81 59.09
C THR A 239 -17.09 38.14 59.53
N THR A 240 -17.68 38.87 58.59
CA THR A 240 -18.42 40.11 58.87
C THR A 240 -19.49 40.26 57.79
N LEU A 241 -20.76 40.23 58.19
CA LEU A 241 -21.88 40.41 57.27
C LEU A 241 -22.10 41.90 56.98
N GLY A 242 -22.42 42.23 55.72
CA GLY A 242 -22.86 43.56 55.34
C GLY A 242 -24.17 43.93 56.04
N GLY A 243 -24.35 45.21 56.37
CA GLY A 243 -25.64 45.69 56.89
C GLY A 243 -26.69 45.80 55.78
N GLY A 244 -27.96 45.80 56.15
CA GLY A 244 -29.07 45.94 55.20
C GLY A 244 -30.16 44.88 55.37
N TRP A 245 -29.84 43.76 56.01
CA TRP A 245 -30.69 42.61 56.34
C TRP A 245 -31.87 42.87 57.30
N GLY A 246 -32.22 44.13 57.58
CA GLY A 246 -33.27 44.45 58.55
C GLY A 246 -34.28 45.44 57.97
N GLY A 247 -35.56 45.20 58.21
CA GLY A 247 -36.68 46.11 57.91
C GLY A 247 -37.88 45.47 57.22
N ASP A 248 -37.98 44.14 57.17
CA ASP A 248 -39.00 43.40 56.43
C ASP A 248 -40.07 42.74 57.35
N VAL A 249 -40.87 41.79 56.85
CA VAL A 249 -42.05 41.29 57.58
C VAL A 249 -41.71 40.22 58.63
N GLU A 250 -40.61 39.48 58.47
CA GLU A 250 -40.01 38.60 59.46
C GLU A 250 -39.59 39.38 60.72
N ASP A 251 -39.09 40.61 60.52
CA ASP A 251 -38.68 41.55 61.57
C ASP A 251 -39.82 42.00 62.51
N LEU A 252 -41.07 41.90 62.07
CA LEU A 252 -42.24 42.29 62.88
C LEU A 252 -42.56 41.26 63.98
N PHE A 253 -42.07 40.02 63.85
CA PHE A 253 -42.30 38.92 64.80
C PHE A 253 -41.10 38.63 65.73
N GLY A 254 -40.01 39.40 65.62
CA GLY A 254 -38.89 39.36 66.56
C GLY A 254 -37.89 38.23 66.33
N LEU A 255 -37.75 37.75 65.09
CA LEU A 255 -36.70 36.83 64.66
C LEU A 255 -35.57 37.66 64.04
N LEU A 256 -34.72 38.23 64.91
CA LEU A 256 -33.70 39.25 64.59
C LEU A 256 -32.38 38.64 64.06
N SER A 257 -32.42 37.62 63.19
CA SER A 257 -31.20 36.92 62.81
C SER A 257 -31.19 36.70 61.30
N PRO A 258 -30.15 37.17 60.59
CA PRO A 258 -30.08 37.02 59.16
C PRO A 258 -29.85 35.54 58.81
N ASP A 259 -30.33 35.20 57.62
CA ASP A 259 -30.26 33.92 56.94
C ASP A 259 -29.35 34.04 55.69
N PRO A 260 -28.04 34.30 55.86
CA PRO A 260 -27.19 34.64 54.74
C PRO A 260 -26.86 33.45 53.83
N TYR A 261 -26.82 33.71 52.54
CA TYR A 261 -26.32 32.81 51.50
C TYR A 261 -25.43 33.56 50.50
N PHE A 262 -24.79 32.83 49.59
CA PHE A 262 -24.03 33.45 48.51
C PHE A 262 -24.42 32.94 47.12
N VAL A 263 -24.20 33.81 46.14
CA VAL A 263 -24.25 33.51 44.71
C VAL A 263 -22.84 33.71 44.16
N LEU A 264 -22.30 32.68 43.53
CA LEU A 264 -21.05 32.72 42.78
C LEU A 264 -21.36 32.85 41.29
N SER A 265 -20.73 33.82 40.64
CA SER A 265 -20.88 34.09 39.22
C SER A 265 -19.53 34.08 38.51
N GLY A 266 -19.45 33.35 37.40
CA GLY A 266 -18.33 33.38 36.47
C GLY A 266 -18.57 34.36 35.30
N PRO A 267 -17.71 34.34 34.27
CA PRO A 267 -17.83 35.21 33.09
C PRO A 267 -19.16 35.05 32.33
N GLN A 268 -19.78 33.87 32.41
CA GLN A 268 -21.02 33.54 31.70
C GLN A 268 -22.29 33.70 32.56
N GLY A 269 -22.15 34.17 33.80
CA GLY A 269 -23.27 34.37 34.73
C GLY A 269 -23.16 33.52 35.99
N ASN A 270 -24.29 33.27 36.64
CA ASN A 270 -24.36 32.54 37.90
C ASN A 270 -23.99 31.07 37.69
N ILE A 271 -23.05 30.56 38.49
CA ILE A 271 -22.57 29.18 38.41
C ILE A 271 -22.91 28.37 39.67
N TYR A 272 -23.15 29.04 40.80
CA TYR A 272 -23.56 28.36 42.03
C TYR A 272 -24.31 29.30 42.98
N THR A 273 -25.33 28.79 43.66
CA THR A 273 -26.02 29.45 44.76
C THR A 273 -25.99 28.49 45.95
N SER A 274 -25.53 28.97 47.11
CA SER A 274 -25.50 28.15 48.33
C SER A 274 -26.87 28.05 48.98
N ASP A 275 -27.05 27.04 49.82
CA ASP A 275 -28.09 27.07 50.85
C ASP A 275 -27.86 28.27 51.78
N TYR A 276 -28.94 28.80 52.35
CA TYR A 276 -28.88 29.85 53.37
C TYR A 276 -28.63 29.27 54.76
N ALA A 277 -28.00 30.07 55.62
CA ALA A 277 -27.72 29.69 57.00
C ALA A 277 -28.70 30.32 57.98
N GLU A 278 -29.71 29.56 58.41
CA GLU A 278 -30.74 30.02 59.34
C GLU A 278 -30.16 30.65 60.63
N GLY A 279 -30.50 31.91 60.87
CA GLY A 279 -30.29 32.67 62.08
C GLY A 279 -28.82 32.86 62.46
N ASN A 280 -27.92 32.97 61.48
CA ASN A 280 -26.48 33.03 61.71
C ASN A 280 -25.82 34.14 60.89
N GLU A 281 -25.33 35.19 61.55
CA GLU A 281 -24.63 36.32 60.89
C GLU A 281 -23.27 35.94 60.28
N THR A 282 -22.61 34.92 60.80
CA THR A 282 -21.23 34.57 60.42
C THR A 282 -21.09 33.08 60.16
N PRO A 283 -21.85 32.52 59.20
CA PRO A 283 -21.82 31.10 58.95
C PRO A 283 -20.54 30.70 58.23
N THR A 284 -20.19 29.43 58.41
CA THR A 284 -19.29 28.72 57.52
C THR A 284 -20.15 27.84 56.62
N LEU A 285 -20.28 28.25 55.36
CA LEU A 285 -21.00 27.55 54.32
C LEU A 285 -20.03 26.58 53.64
N GLY A 286 -20.42 25.33 53.46
CA GLY A 286 -19.58 24.28 52.87
C GLY A 286 -20.41 23.07 52.48
N GLY A 287 -19.74 21.97 52.11
CA GLY A 287 -20.41 20.77 51.60
C GLY A 287 -20.68 20.83 50.09
N PHE A 288 -20.16 21.85 49.43
CA PHE A 288 -20.11 21.98 47.97
C PHE A 288 -18.67 21.84 47.48
N ASN A 289 -18.52 21.57 46.18
CA ASN A 289 -17.24 21.50 45.49
C ASN A 289 -17.40 22.18 44.14
N VAL A 290 -17.33 23.51 44.13
CA VAL A 290 -17.62 24.30 42.93
C VAL A 290 -16.33 24.48 42.12
N PRO A 291 -16.19 23.86 40.93
CA PRO A 291 -14.98 23.94 40.13
C PRO A 291 -14.70 25.38 39.69
N LEU A 292 -13.43 25.76 39.70
CA LEU A 292 -12.93 27.08 39.31
C LEU A 292 -11.77 26.92 38.33
N GLU A 293 -11.75 27.78 37.32
CA GLU A 293 -10.63 27.90 36.40
C GLU A 293 -9.56 28.83 36.97
N LEU A 294 -8.31 28.37 36.95
CA LEU A 294 -7.15 29.18 37.35
C LEU A 294 -7.05 30.45 36.49
N GLY A 295 -6.86 31.61 37.12
CA GLY A 295 -6.72 32.89 36.42
C GLY A 295 -8.02 33.54 35.93
N THR A 296 -9.17 32.84 36.01
CA THR A 296 -10.49 33.40 35.65
C THR A 296 -11.04 34.25 36.80
N THR A 297 -11.60 35.43 36.48
CA THR A 297 -12.18 36.30 37.53
C THR A 297 -13.63 35.93 37.80
N TYR A 298 -13.94 35.66 39.07
CA TYR A 298 -15.27 35.35 39.57
C TYR A 298 -15.80 36.47 40.46
N ASN A 299 -17.12 36.61 40.53
CA ASN A 299 -17.81 37.45 41.50
C ASN A 299 -18.50 36.57 42.53
N ILE A 300 -18.36 36.90 43.81
CA ILE A 300 -19.16 36.32 44.89
C ILE A 300 -20.02 37.43 45.50
N ALA A 301 -21.33 37.19 45.52
CA ALA A 301 -22.36 38.08 46.05
C ALA A 301 -23.04 37.44 47.24
N PHE A 302 -23.33 38.21 48.27
CA PHE A 302 -23.95 37.76 49.52
C PHE A 302 -25.34 38.36 49.65
N TYR A 303 -26.28 37.57 50.14
CA TYR A 303 -27.68 37.94 50.29
C TYR A 303 -28.23 37.45 51.62
N ASP A 304 -29.30 38.08 52.10
CA ASP A 304 -30.15 37.59 53.17
C ASP A 304 -31.41 36.96 52.57
N SER A 305 -31.86 35.81 53.08
CA SER A 305 -33.09 35.19 52.59
C SER A 305 -34.31 35.65 53.38
N ASP A 306 -35.28 36.25 52.70
CA ASP A 306 -36.51 36.76 53.33
C ASP A 306 -37.72 35.81 53.13
N GLY A 307 -37.44 34.55 52.77
CA GLY A 307 -38.46 33.54 52.48
C GLY A 307 -39.40 33.92 51.31
N PHE A 308 -40.71 33.73 51.49
CA PHE A 308 -41.70 33.85 50.40
C PHE A 308 -42.40 35.22 50.33
N LEU A 309 -42.19 36.12 51.29
CA LEU A 309 -43.01 37.31 51.47
C LEU A 309 -42.33 38.59 50.98
N THR A 310 -41.02 38.66 51.08
CA THR A 310 -40.19 39.79 50.65
C THR A 310 -39.05 39.31 49.75
N SER A 311 -38.30 40.27 49.19
CA SER A 311 -37.23 39.99 48.25
C SER A 311 -35.90 40.06 48.98
N ASP A 312 -35.09 39.02 48.85
CA ASP A 312 -33.78 38.89 49.47
C ASP A 312 -32.92 40.17 49.42
N ASP A 313 -32.40 40.54 50.60
CA ASP A 313 -31.56 41.73 50.77
C ASP A 313 -30.14 41.49 50.27
N PHE A 314 -29.63 42.38 49.41
CA PHE A 314 -28.25 42.30 48.93
C PHE A 314 -27.25 42.84 49.95
N LEU A 315 -26.33 41.99 50.42
CA LEU A 315 -25.37 42.26 51.49
C LEU A 315 -23.95 42.57 50.98
N GLY A 316 -23.79 42.66 49.65
CA GLY A 316 -22.56 43.08 48.99
C GLY A 316 -21.92 42.00 48.14
N SER A 317 -20.93 42.39 47.34
CA SER A 317 -20.20 41.45 46.48
C SER A 317 -18.74 41.83 46.33
N SER A 318 -17.92 40.86 45.93
CA SER A 318 -16.48 41.02 45.70
C SER A 318 -16.04 40.16 44.53
N ASN A 319 -15.05 40.65 43.78
CA ASN A 319 -14.39 39.85 42.75
C ASN A 319 -13.15 39.17 43.32
N PHE A 320 -12.85 37.97 42.85
CA PHE A 320 -11.60 37.28 43.14
C PHE A 320 -11.12 36.51 41.90
N THR A 321 -9.81 36.28 41.83
CA THR A 321 -9.17 35.52 40.77
C THR A 321 -8.34 34.43 41.45
N PRO A 322 -8.72 33.14 41.32
CA PRO A 322 -7.98 32.07 41.93
C PRO A 322 -6.66 31.84 41.19
N THR A 323 -5.56 31.70 41.93
CA THR A 323 -4.21 31.45 41.37
C THR A 323 -3.58 30.15 41.88
N GLY A 324 -4.31 29.38 42.68
CA GLY A 324 -3.88 28.11 43.28
C GLY A 324 -4.75 27.77 44.50
N GLY A 325 -4.50 26.62 45.12
CA GLY A 325 -5.14 26.23 46.38
C GLY A 325 -4.82 27.16 47.55
N GLY A 326 -5.72 27.20 48.54
CA GLY A 326 -5.59 27.96 49.78
C GLY A 326 -6.76 28.91 50.06
N ASP A 327 -6.57 29.77 51.05
CA ASP A 327 -7.61 30.69 51.50
C ASP A 327 -7.48 32.08 50.84
N ILE A 328 -8.59 32.61 50.32
CA ILE A 328 -8.70 33.97 49.77
C ILE A 328 -9.66 34.78 50.63
N THR A 329 -9.24 35.96 51.10
CA THR A 329 -10.16 36.89 51.77
C THR A 329 -10.76 37.86 50.77
N VAL A 330 -12.09 37.88 50.70
CA VAL A 330 -12.86 38.89 49.97
C VAL A 330 -13.47 39.87 50.96
N SER A 331 -13.42 41.17 50.65
CA SER A 331 -13.94 42.21 51.55
C SER A 331 -14.50 43.38 50.76
N ASN A 332 -15.80 43.62 50.93
CA ASN A 332 -16.50 44.82 50.52
C ASN A 332 -17.48 45.20 51.65
N SER A 333 -18.80 45.21 51.41
CA SER A 333 -19.79 45.31 52.49
C SER A 333 -19.81 44.06 53.37
N THR A 334 -19.71 42.87 52.77
CA THR A 334 -19.49 41.58 53.46
C THR A 334 -18.03 41.17 53.34
N THR A 335 -17.45 40.62 54.41
CA THR A 335 -16.10 40.06 54.45
C THR A 335 -16.16 38.55 54.70
N ALA A 336 -15.58 37.77 53.80
CA ALA A 336 -15.57 36.31 53.86
C ALA A 336 -14.19 35.73 53.49
N ILE A 337 -13.89 34.55 54.02
CA ILE A 337 -12.73 33.74 53.68
C ILE A 337 -13.23 32.59 52.80
N LEU A 338 -12.73 32.52 51.58
CA LEU A 338 -13.01 31.49 50.60
C LEU A 338 -11.91 30.43 50.67
N THR A 339 -12.24 29.18 50.94
CA THR A 339 -11.26 28.08 50.91
C THR A 339 -11.31 27.40 49.55
N LEU A 340 -10.19 27.49 48.83
CA LEU A 340 -9.98 26.83 47.56
C LEU A 340 -9.17 25.56 47.79
N THR A 341 -9.73 24.42 47.38
CA THR A 341 -9.05 23.13 47.46
C THR A 341 -8.52 22.76 46.09
N GLU A 342 -7.23 22.53 46.00
CA GLU A 342 -6.55 22.03 44.81
C GLU A 342 -6.38 20.52 44.93
N THR A 343 -6.83 19.77 43.92
CA THR A 343 -6.78 18.31 43.91
C THR A 343 -6.12 17.84 42.63
N ILE A 344 -5.12 16.95 42.72
CA ILE A 344 -4.55 16.29 41.55
C ILE A 344 -5.61 15.31 41.02
N VAL A 345 -6.15 15.60 39.86
CA VAL A 345 -7.16 14.76 39.20
C VAL A 345 -6.52 13.77 38.24
N ALA A 346 -5.30 14.05 37.78
CA ALA A 346 -4.54 13.17 36.91
C ALA A 346 -3.03 13.26 37.17
N SER A 347 -2.35 12.12 37.10
CA SER A 347 -0.89 12.03 37.21
C SER A 347 -0.37 10.99 36.23
N PHE A 348 0.57 11.40 35.39
CA PHE A 348 1.19 10.59 34.35
C PHE A 348 2.68 10.49 34.60
N ASN A 349 3.20 9.28 34.52
CA ASN A 349 4.64 9.01 34.63
C ASN A 349 5.06 8.18 33.43
N GLU A 350 5.70 8.83 32.48
CA GLU A 350 6.12 8.20 31.23
C GLU A 350 7.63 8.29 31.05
N SER A 351 8.17 7.37 30.25
CA SER A 351 9.60 7.32 30.00
C SER A 351 9.91 6.91 28.58
N THR A 352 11.00 7.44 28.02
CA THR A 352 11.54 7.04 26.71
C THR A 352 13.06 6.91 26.76
N GLN A 353 13.64 6.10 25.88
CA GLN A 353 15.09 5.95 25.77
C GLN A 353 15.65 6.92 24.73
N VAL A 354 16.78 7.52 25.10
CA VAL A 354 17.64 8.27 24.18
C VAL A 354 18.97 7.57 24.05
N VAL A 355 19.43 7.35 22.82
CA VAL A 355 20.75 6.77 22.53
C VAL A 355 21.69 7.83 21.97
N VAL A 356 22.82 8.06 22.64
CA VAL A 356 23.79 9.08 22.26
C VAL A 356 25.11 8.42 21.90
N PHE A 357 25.62 8.74 20.70
CA PHE A 357 26.83 8.16 20.14
C PHE A 357 28.02 9.14 20.20
N ASP A 358 29.24 8.61 20.40
CA ASP A 358 30.50 9.36 20.24
C ASP A 358 31.00 9.30 18.78
N GLY A 359 30.70 8.19 18.14
CA GLY A 359 30.93 7.90 16.74
C GLY A 359 29.89 6.92 16.26
N LEU A 360 29.50 7.05 15.00
CA LEU A 360 28.61 6.13 14.31
C LEU A 360 29.34 5.66 13.05
N GLU A 361 29.88 4.45 13.11
CA GLU A 361 30.58 3.82 11.99
C GLU A 361 29.55 3.46 10.91
N VAL A 362 29.77 4.00 9.72
CA VAL A 362 28.97 3.84 8.50
C VAL A 362 29.92 3.67 7.31
N TYR A 363 29.39 3.37 6.14
CA TYR A 363 30.17 3.14 4.93
C TYR A 363 30.08 4.37 4.01
N GLN A 364 31.19 4.77 3.40
CA GLN A 364 31.19 5.86 2.41
C GLN A 364 30.32 5.48 1.20
N ASP A 365 29.50 6.42 0.72
CA ASP A 365 28.55 6.23 -0.39
C ASP A 365 28.67 7.45 -1.32
N LEU A 366 29.71 7.49 -2.18
CA LEU A 366 30.06 8.67 -2.97
C LEU A 366 29.04 9.00 -4.07
N ASP A 367 28.28 8.02 -4.56
CA ASP A 367 27.28 8.21 -5.60
C ASP A 367 25.85 8.44 -5.08
N GLY A 368 25.61 8.18 -3.79
CA GLY A 368 24.39 8.49 -3.06
C GLY A 368 23.24 7.53 -3.32
N ASP A 369 23.52 6.26 -3.65
CA ASP A 369 22.51 5.25 -3.95
C ASP A 369 21.95 4.53 -2.71
N GLY A 370 22.57 4.77 -1.54
CA GLY A 370 22.19 4.19 -0.25
C GLY A 370 22.90 2.87 0.09
N PHE A 371 23.86 2.45 -0.73
CA PHE A 371 24.82 1.39 -0.46
C PHE A 371 26.20 2.04 -0.34
N GLY A 372 27.02 1.57 0.60
CA GLY A 372 28.35 2.14 0.83
C GLY A 372 29.45 1.10 0.73
N ASP A 373 30.66 1.57 0.43
CA ASP A 373 31.85 0.76 0.21
C ASP A 373 32.25 0.02 1.51
N PRO A 374 32.20 -1.34 1.53
CA PRO A 374 32.53 -2.14 2.70
C PRO A 374 33.97 -1.99 3.20
N ASP A 375 34.89 -1.52 2.34
CA ASP A 375 36.30 -1.31 2.67
C ASP A 375 36.56 0.11 3.23
N VAL A 376 35.58 1.03 3.14
CA VAL A 376 35.73 2.43 3.56
C VAL A 376 34.72 2.82 4.63
N LEU A 377 35.13 2.66 5.89
CA LEU A 377 34.38 3.14 7.04
C LEU A 377 34.59 4.65 7.26
N VAL A 378 33.50 5.38 7.46
CA VAL A 378 33.49 6.78 7.89
C VAL A 378 32.67 6.94 9.16
N ASN A 379 32.91 8.02 9.89
CA ASN A 379 32.15 8.34 11.10
C ASN A 379 31.04 9.35 10.75
N ALA A 380 29.78 8.93 10.79
CA ALA A 380 28.62 9.81 10.55
C ALA A 380 28.47 10.90 11.64
N CYS A 381 29.12 10.73 12.80
CA CYS A 381 29.15 11.73 13.85
C CYS A 381 30.29 12.75 13.71
N ASP A 382 31.21 12.59 12.75
CA ASP A 382 32.28 13.58 12.54
C ASP A 382 31.71 14.81 11.80
N PRO A 383 31.67 16.00 12.43
CA PRO A 383 31.15 17.20 11.79
C PRO A 383 32.00 17.69 10.60
N ASN A 384 33.19 17.13 10.39
CA ASN A 384 34.03 17.41 9.22
C ASN A 384 33.85 16.36 8.12
N ASN A 385 33.00 15.36 8.32
CA ASN A 385 32.66 14.42 7.26
C ASN A 385 31.65 15.07 6.31
N ASP A 386 32.17 15.68 5.24
CA ASP A 386 31.37 16.28 4.17
C ASP A 386 30.98 15.25 3.07
N LEU A 387 31.32 13.97 3.25
CA LEU A 387 31.10 12.92 2.27
C LEU A 387 29.81 12.16 2.57
N PRO A 388 29.01 11.83 1.55
CA PRO A 388 27.83 10.97 1.70
C PRO A 388 28.21 9.57 2.21
N TYR A 389 27.26 8.93 2.90
CA TYR A 389 27.45 7.66 3.59
C TYR A 389 26.15 6.86 3.68
N ALA A 390 26.28 5.55 3.77
CA ALA A 390 25.20 4.58 3.90
C ALA A 390 25.42 3.63 5.10
N PHE A 391 24.32 3.08 5.62
CA PHE A 391 24.36 2.04 6.66
C PHE A 391 24.54 0.63 6.07
N ASN A 392 24.25 0.47 4.78
CA ASN A 392 24.38 -0.79 4.07
C ASN A 392 25.77 -0.86 3.41
N ASP A 393 26.46 -2.00 3.52
CA ASP A 393 27.84 -2.20 3.08
C ASP A 393 27.97 -2.98 1.76
N GLN A 394 26.95 -2.87 0.92
CA GLN A 394 26.73 -3.72 -0.24
C GLN A 394 27.01 -3.00 -1.57
N ASP A 395 27.81 -1.95 -1.54
CA ASP A 395 28.27 -1.27 -2.75
C ASP A 395 29.56 -1.93 -3.26
N CYS A 396 29.61 -2.21 -4.57
CA CYS A 396 30.83 -2.68 -5.22
C CYS A 396 31.41 -1.69 -6.24
N ALA A 397 30.76 -0.53 -6.47
CA ALA A 397 31.31 0.57 -7.24
C ALA A 397 30.80 1.94 -6.75
N ASP A 398 31.58 2.56 -5.86
CA ASP A 398 31.39 3.87 -5.23
C ASP A 398 31.26 5.08 -6.21
N ASP A 399 31.39 4.86 -7.53
CA ASP A 399 31.16 5.89 -8.55
C ASP A 399 29.96 5.61 -9.47
N ASN A 400 29.16 4.57 -9.19
CA ASN A 400 28.06 4.14 -10.04
C ASN A 400 26.87 3.53 -9.27
N ALA A 401 25.86 4.38 -9.05
CA ALA A 401 24.62 4.12 -8.32
C ALA A 401 23.73 2.97 -8.84
N ASN A 402 24.14 2.27 -9.90
CA ASN A 402 23.44 1.09 -10.43
C ASN A 402 24.14 -0.22 -10.06
N VAL A 403 25.26 -0.17 -9.34
CA VAL A 403 26.19 -1.28 -9.13
C VAL A 403 26.32 -1.61 -7.65
N TYR A 404 25.43 -2.46 -7.15
CA TYR A 404 25.35 -2.87 -5.77
C TYR A 404 24.82 -4.30 -5.66
N VAL A 405 25.04 -4.97 -4.54
CA VAL A 405 24.64 -6.38 -4.37
C VAL A 405 23.13 -6.54 -4.56
N GLY A 406 22.74 -7.34 -5.56
CA GLY A 406 21.33 -7.60 -5.87
C GLY A 406 20.63 -6.55 -6.74
N ALA A 407 21.38 -5.64 -7.37
CA ALA A 407 20.84 -4.75 -8.39
C ALA A 407 20.18 -5.54 -9.54
N SER A 408 19.17 -4.94 -10.16
CA SER A 408 18.56 -5.53 -11.37
C SER A 408 19.44 -5.27 -12.58
N GLY A 409 19.60 -6.28 -13.44
CA GLY A 409 20.41 -6.16 -14.64
C GLY A 409 19.99 -5.01 -15.56
N THR A 410 20.96 -4.23 -16.03
CA THR A 410 20.74 -3.00 -16.82
C THR A 410 20.77 -3.23 -18.33
N GLY A 411 21.22 -4.40 -18.78
CA GLY A 411 21.48 -4.69 -20.18
C GLY A 411 22.80 -4.10 -20.73
N GLU A 412 23.54 -3.34 -19.94
CA GLU A 412 24.73 -2.62 -20.42
C GLU A 412 26.01 -3.48 -20.51
N GLY A 413 25.93 -4.76 -20.20
CA GLY A 413 27.05 -5.70 -20.17
C GLY A 413 27.99 -5.47 -18.99
N LEU A 414 27.48 -4.85 -17.92
CA LEU A 414 28.16 -4.57 -16.67
C LEU A 414 27.64 -5.52 -15.59
N ASP A 415 28.53 -6.17 -14.83
CA ASP A 415 28.16 -6.89 -13.61
C ASP A 415 27.76 -5.85 -12.56
N ASN A 416 26.47 -5.55 -12.50
CA ASN A 416 25.95 -4.52 -11.64
C ASN A 416 25.34 -5.09 -10.35
N ASN A 417 25.22 -6.41 -10.23
CA ASN A 417 24.70 -7.08 -9.05
C ASN A 417 25.83 -7.63 -8.13
N CYS A 418 27.09 -7.44 -8.53
CA CYS A 418 28.30 -7.78 -7.80
C CYS A 418 28.50 -9.28 -7.54
N ASP A 419 27.92 -10.17 -8.35
CA ASP A 419 28.07 -11.63 -8.20
C ASP A 419 29.31 -12.20 -8.90
N GLY A 420 30.05 -11.35 -9.62
CA GLY A 420 31.26 -11.69 -10.36
C GLY A 420 30.98 -12.24 -11.77
N VAL A 421 29.74 -12.18 -12.24
CA VAL A 421 29.29 -12.73 -13.52
C VAL A 421 28.43 -11.70 -14.26
N VAL A 422 28.72 -11.47 -15.54
CA VAL A 422 27.79 -10.77 -16.44
C VAL A 422 26.87 -11.82 -17.06
N ASP A 423 25.60 -11.79 -16.71
CA ASP A 423 24.56 -12.74 -17.10
C ASP A 423 23.50 -12.12 -18.04
N GLY A 424 22.46 -12.90 -18.35
CA GLY A 424 21.42 -12.51 -19.31
C GLY A 424 20.55 -11.35 -18.87
N ALA A 425 20.46 -11.05 -17.57
CA ALA A 425 19.80 -9.85 -17.06
C ALA A 425 20.68 -8.60 -17.30
N GLU A 426 22.00 -8.73 -17.23
CA GLU A 426 22.94 -7.63 -17.46
C GLU A 426 23.24 -7.38 -18.95
N ILE A 427 22.75 -8.22 -19.88
CA ILE A 427 23.00 -8.08 -21.32
C ILE A 427 21.71 -7.70 -22.07
N MET A 428 21.75 -6.61 -22.84
CA MET A 428 20.64 -6.19 -23.71
C MET A 428 20.27 -7.34 -24.66
N THR A 429 19.06 -7.86 -24.50
CA THR A 429 18.54 -8.96 -25.32
C THR A 429 18.14 -8.41 -26.69
N VAL A 430 18.86 -8.81 -27.74
CA VAL A 430 18.51 -8.49 -29.13
C VAL A 430 17.93 -9.74 -29.75
N LEU A 431 16.61 -9.71 -29.97
CA LEU A 431 15.85 -10.81 -30.55
C LEU A 431 16.02 -10.85 -32.07
N GLY A 432 16.26 -12.04 -32.61
CA GLY A 432 16.31 -12.30 -34.04
C GLY A 432 16.92 -13.66 -34.34
N CYS A 433 16.96 -14.08 -35.61
CA CYS A 433 17.51 -15.38 -35.96
C CYS A 433 19.03 -15.42 -35.73
N THR A 434 19.48 -16.29 -34.83
CA THR A 434 20.92 -16.44 -34.50
C THR A 434 21.63 -17.52 -35.34
N VAL A 435 20.93 -18.18 -36.27
CA VAL A 435 21.49 -19.27 -37.08
C VAL A 435 22.04 -18.71 -38.40
N ALA A 436 23.36 -18.80 -38.59
CA ALA A 436 24.04 -18.21 -39.74
C ALA A 436 23.59 -18.76 -41.11
N GLU A 437 23.06 -19.98 -41.14
CA GLU A 437 22.55 -20.65 -42.35
C GLU A 437 21.09 -20.27 -42.70
N ALA A 438 20.39 -19.51 -41.86
CA ALA A 438 19.04 -19.06 -42.13
C ALA A 438 19.03 -17.83 -43.05
N CYS A 439 17.99 -17.71 -43.88
CA CYS A 439 17.81 -16.62 -44.84
C CYS A 439 17.58 -15.26 -44.19
N ASN A 440 17.16 -15.23 -42.93
CA ASN A 440 16.93 -14.03 -42.13
C ASN A 440 17.86 -13.94 -40.90
N TYR A 441 19.05 -14.55 -40.98
CA TYR A 441 20.09 -14.41 -39.94
C TYR A 441 20.36 -12.93 -39.61
N ASP A 442 20.32 -12.60 -38.32
CA ASP A 442 20.67 -11.28 -37.81
C ASP A 442 21.96 -11.34 -36.98
N PRO A 443 23.08 -10.77 -37.46
CA PRO A 443 24.34 -10.76 -36.74
C PRO A 443 24.34 -9.90 -35.47
N ALA A 444 23.34 -9.05 -35.25
CA ALA A 444 23.16 -8.29 -34.02
C ALA A 444 22.31 -9.05 -32.98
N ALA A 445 21.58 -10.09 -33.38
CA ALA A 445 20.78 -10.89 -32.46
C ALA A 445 21.66 -11.76 -31.57
N ASN A 446 21.41 -11.73 -30.26
CA ASN A 446 22.07 -12.58 -29.28
C ASN A 446 21.14 -13.64 -28.67
N THR A 447 19.85 -13.59 -29.03
CA THR A 447 18.82 -14.51 -28.55
C THR A 447 17.88 -14.87 -29.71
N ASP A 448 17.74 -16.17 -29.97
CA ASP A 448 16.83 -16.68 -31.01
C ASP A 448 15.37 -16.52 -30.59
N ASP A 449 14.59 -15.82 -31.41
CA ASP A 449 13.16 -15.59 -31.21
C ASP A 449 12.28 -16.61 -31.96
N GLY A 450 12.89 -17.60 -32.59
CA GLY A 450 12.22 -18.62 -33.38
C GLY A 450 11.78 -18.14 -34.76
N SER A 451 12.25 -16.96 -35.20
CA SER A 451 11.94 -16.42 -36.53
C SER A 451 12.78 -17.01 -37.66
N CYS A 452 13.78 -17.86 -37.39
CA CYS A 452 14.68 -18.41 -38.41
C CYS A 452 13.93 -19.08 -39.58
N ALA A 453 14.13 -18.55 -40.78
CA ALA A 453 13.58 -19.03 -42.04
C ALA A 453 14.69 -19.67 -42.87
N PHE A 454 14.50 -20.93 -43.26
CA PHE A 454 15.46 -21.67 -44.09
C PHE A 454 14.95 -21.77 -45.53
N PRO A 455 15.85 -21.92 -46.52
CA PRO A 455 15.43 -22.10 -47.89
C PRO A 455 14.76 -23.49 -48.08
N GLU A 456 13.84 -23.58 -49.03
CA GLU A 456 13.22 -24.86 -49.41
C GLU A 456 14.28 -25.85 -49.92
N PRO A 457 14.06 -27.17 -49.79
CA PRO A 457 15.01 -28.17 -50.29
C PRO A 457 15.31 -27.98 -51.78
N ASN A 458 16.60 -27.97 -52.14
CA ASN A 458 17.12 -27.69 -53.49
C ASN A 458 17.01 -26.22 -53.95
N PHE A 459 16.63 -25.30 -53.07
CA PHE A 459 16.61 -23.87 -53.34
C PHE A 459 17.61 -23.13 -52.44
N ASP A 460 18.06 -21.96 -52.89
CA ASP A 460 18.73 -20.98 -52.05
C ASP A 460 17.71 -20.00 -51.42
N CYS A 461 18.19 -19.07 -50.61
CA CYS A 461 17.35 -18.09 -49.90
C CYS A 461 16.64 -17.08 -50.81
N ASP A 462 17.08 -16.95 -52.06
CA ASP A 462 16.43 -16.11 -53.07
C ASP A 462 15.43 -16.92 -53.92
N GLY A 463 15.27 -18.21 -53.63
CA GLY A 463 14.36 -19.11 -54.32
C GLY A 463 14.91 -19.66 -55.65
N ASN A 464 16.23 -19.61 -55.87
CA ASN A 464 16.84 -20.18 -57.07
C ASN A 464 17.16 -21.66 -56.87
N CYS A 465 16.93 -22.46 -57.91
CA CYS A 465 17.25 -23.89 -57.91
C CYS A 465 18.76 -24.14 -57.85
N THR A 466 19.22 -24.90 -56.86
CA THR A 466 20.63 -25.28 -56.68
C THR A 466 20.93 -26.72 -57.14
N ALA A 467 19.91 -27.56 -57.37
CA ALA A 467 20.07 -28.97 -57.73
C ALA A 467 19.98 -29.27 -59.23
N GLY A 468 19.79 -28.25 -60.08
CA GLY A 468 19.54 -28.40 -61.53
C GLY A 468 18.11 -28.84 -61.85
N GLU A 469 17.61 -28.48 -63.03
CA GLU A 469 16.27 -28.86 -63.49
C GLU A 469 16.31 -30.11 -64.38
N ASP A 470 15.30 -30.97 -64.30
CA ASP A 470 15.12 -32.10 -65.21
C ASP A 470 14.50 -31.69 -66.56
N CYS A 471 14.28 -32.65 -67.47
CA CYS A 471 13.75 -32.30 -68.81
C CYS A 471 12.29 -31.79 -68.80
N GLU A 472 11.60 -31.82 -67.64
CA GLU A 472 10.29 -31.20 -67.43
C GLU A 472 10.36 -29.85 -66.70
N GLY A 473 11.55 -29.38 -66.31
CA GLY A 473 11.76 -28.12 -65.60
C GLY A 473 11.58 -28.20 -64.08
N THR A 474 11.61 -29.41 -63.50
CA THR A 474 11.49 -29.59 -62.04
C THR A 474 12.87 -29.53 -61.38
N CYS A 475 13.05 -28.62 -60.42
CA CYS A 475 14.29 -28.49 -59.64
C CYS A 475 14.57 -29.75 -58.82
N GLY A 476 15.70 -30.41 -59.09
CA GLY A 476 16.08 -31.70 -58.50
C GLY A 476 15.26 -32.89 -59.03
N GLY A 477 14.57 -32.73 -60.15
CA GLY A 477 13.82 -33.80 -60.80
C GLY A 477 14.73 -34.87 -61.43
N THR A 478 14.17 -36.04 -61.74
CA THR A 478 14.92 -37.23 -62.20
C THR A 478 14.53 -37.71 -63.59
N VAL A 479 13.65 -37.01 -64.31
CA VAL A 479 13.16 -37.44 -65.63
C VAL A 479 14.21 -37.11 -66.71
N THR A 480 14.52 -38.09 -67.56
CA THR A 480 15.54 -37.97 -68.61
C THR A 480 14.96 -38.20 -70.01
N LEU A 481 15.72 -37.78 -71.03
CA LEU A 481 15.43 -38.05 -72.43
C LEU A 481 15.59 -39.55 -72.76
N ASP A 482 14.73 -40.08 -73.62
CA ASP A 482 14.91 -41.39 -74.26
C ASP A 482 15.87 -41.31 -75.46
N ASP A 483 16.22 -42.46 -76.05
CA ASP A 483 17.21 -42.54 -77.13
C ASP A 483 16.67 -41.99 -78.47
N CYS A 484 15.35 -41.86 -78.60
CA CYS A 484 14.68 -41.19 -79.73
C CYS A 484 14.52 -39.67 -79.50
N GLY A 485 14.95 -39.13 -78.35
CA GLY A 485 14.91 -37.72 -78.04
C GLY A 485 13.61 -37.21 -77.40
N GLY A 486 12.75 -38.09 -76.90
CA GLY A 486 11.54 -37.76 -76.14
C GLY A 486 11.77 -37.77 -74.62
N CYS A 487 11.33 -36.74 -73.90
CA CYS A 487 11.41 -36.71 -72.43
C CYS A 487 10.44 -37.76 -71.85
N GLY A 488 10.95 -38.77 -71.14
CA GLY A 488 10.16 -39.87 -70.57
C GLY A 488 9.55 -40.87 -71.55
N GLY A 489 10.07 -40.97 -72.79
CA GLY A 489 9.55 -41.89 -73.83
C GLY A 489 10.10 -43.33 -73.75
N ASP A 490 9.54 -44.22 -74.61
CA ASP A 490 9.81 -45.68 -74.63
C ASP A 490 10.49 -46.16 -75.93
N ASN A 491 11.15 -45.27 -76.68
CA ASN A 491 11.85 -45.54 -77.95
C ASN A 491 10.98 -46.09 -79.10
N ALA A 492 9.65 -46.16 -78.94
CA ALA A 492 8.75 -46.75 -79.95
C ALA A 492 8.71 -45.96 -81.27
N SER A 493 9.05 -44.67 -81.25
CA SER A 493 8.94 -43.79 -82.41
C SER A 493 10.07 -43.96 -83.44
N CYS A 494 11.14 -44.70 -83.12
CA CYS A 494 12.31 -44.86 -84.00
C CYS A 494 12.86 -46.31 -84.09
N SER A 495 12.01 -47.32 -83.85
CA SER A 495 12.38 -48.75 -83.84
C SER A 495 12.01 -49.51 -85.15
N GLY A 496 12.84 -50.46 -85.61
CA GLY A 496 12.65 -51.31 -86.82
C GLY A 496 13.88 -52.17 -87.20
N CYS A 497 13.82 -53.02 -88.23
CA CYS A 497 14.95 -53.87 -88.66
C CYS A 497 16.10 -53.04 -89.29
N THR A 498 17.28 -53.08 -88.68
CA THR A 498 18.48 -52.30 -89.04
C THR A 498 19.53 -53.11 -89.83
N ASP A 499 19.28 -54.38 -90.13
CA ASP A 499 20.21 -55.23 -90.89
C ASP A 499 19.95 -55.21 -92.41
N PRO A 500 20.88 -54.66 -93.23
CA PRO A 500 20.72 -54.58 -94.69
C PRO A 500 20.77 -55.92 -95.43
N ALA A 501 21.14 -57.04 -94.78
CA ALA A 501 21.09 -58.38 -95.37
C ALA A 501 19.72 -59.05 -95.25
N ALA A 502 18.83 -58.52 -94.41
CA ALA A 502 17.48 -59.02 -94.23
C ALA A 502 16.56 -58.57 -95.37
N THR A 503 15.57 -59.40 -95.69
CA THR A 503 14.59 -59.09 -96.74
C THR A 503 13.65 -57.94 -96.39
N ASN A 504 13.56 -57.55 -95.12
CA ASN A 504 12.68 -56.51 -94.57
C ASN A 504 13.42 -55.35 -93.86
N TYR A 505 14.67 -55.06 -94.23
CA TYR A 505 15.46 -53.92 -93.73
C TYR A 505 14.76 -52.54 -93.87
N ASP A 506 14.73 -51.74 -92.78
CA ASP A 506 14.27 -50.35 -92.74
C ASP A 506 15.44 -49.36 -92.43
N PRO A 507 15.87 -48.53 -93.40
CA PRO A 507 16.97 -47.59 -93.22
C PRO A 507 16.64 -46.38 -92.32
N SER A 508 15.40 -46.23 -91.84
CA SER A 508 14.97 -45.15 -90.93
C SER A 508 14.90 -45.55 -89.46
N ALA A 509 15.07 -46.84 -89.15
CA ALA A 509 15.16 -47.35 -87.80
C ALA A 509 16.51 -46.97 -87.15
N LEU A 510 16.46 -46.43 -85.93
CA LEU A 510 17.64 -46.15 -85.10
C LEU A 510 17.83 -47.20 -83.99
N VAL A 511 16.75 -47.92 -83.65
CA VAL A 511 16.72 -48.97 -82.63
C VAL A 511 16.25 -50.28 -83.28
N GLU A 512 17.05 -51.34 -83.17
CA GLU A 512 16.70 -52.67 -83.68
C GLU A 512 15.57 -53.31 -82.86
N ASP A 513 14.49 -53.73 -83.52
CA ASP A 513 13.32 -54.33 -82.86
C ASP A 513 13.21 -55.86 -83.00
N GLY A 514 14.18 -56.50 -83.70
CA GLY A 514 14.33 -57.94 -83.78
C GLY A 514 13.42 -58.62 -84.81
N THR A 515 12.97 -57.87 -85.82
CA THR A 515 11.98 -58.34 -86.80
C THR A 515 12.57 -58.84 -88.13
N CYS A 516 13.89 -58.96 -88.30
CA CYS A 516 14.57 -59.28 -89.58
C CYS A 516 14.35 -60.73 -90.13
N GLU A 517 14.19 -60.92 -91.45
CA GLU A 517 13.93 -62.23 -92.14
C GLU A 517 14.95 -62.60 -93.29
N PHE A 518 15.43 -63.87 -93.39
CA PHE A 518 16.47 -64.37 -94.35
C PHE A 518 16.10 -65.68 -95.15
N PRO A 519 16.74 -66.05 -96.30
CA PRO A 519 16.40 -67.24 -97.14
C PRO A 519 17.25 -68.55 -96.95
N GLU A 520 16.67 -69.76 -97.21
CA GLU A 520 17.26 -71.13 -96.94
C GLU A 520 18.25 -71.70 -98.01
N CYS A 521 19.16 -72.61 -97.61
CA CYS A 521 20.31 -73.15 -98.39
C CYS A 521 20.16 -74.62 -98.84
N LEU A 522 20.43 -74.94 -100.12
CA LEU A 522 20.24 -76.28 -100.70
C LEU A 522 21.54 -77.11 -100.76
N GLY A 523 21.56 -78.29 -100.14
CA GLY A 523 22.65 -79.27 -100.22
C GLY A 523 23.43 -79.52 -98.93
N ASP A 524 23.17 -78.75 -97.87
CA ASP A 524 23.63 -79.02 -96.50
C ASP A 524 22.63 -79.97 -95.86
N LEU A 525 22.97 -81.26 -95.84
CA LEU A 525 22.07 -82.31 -95.37
C LEU A 525 22.15 -82.49 -93.85
N ASN A 526 23.27 -82.10 -93.25
CA ASN A 526 23.51 -82.28 -91.83
C ASN A 526 23.22 -81.02 -90.99
N GLY A 527 22.96 -79.88 -91.64
CA GLY A 527 22.53 -78.62 -91.03
C GLY A 527 23.66 -77.84 -90.37
N ASP A 528 24.91 -78.03 -90.81
CA ASP A 528 26.09 -77.33 -90.29
C ASP A 528 26.48 -76.09 -91.12
N LEU A 529 25.61 -75.69 -92.04
CA LEU A 529 25.73 -74.54 -92.92
C LEU A 529 26.91 -74.66 -93.90
N LEU A 530 27.41 -75.87 -94.16
CA LEU A 530 28.56 -76.13 -95.01
C LEU A 530 28.33 -77.38 -95.88
N VAL A 531 28.18 -77.21 -97.20
CA VAL A 531 28.09 -78.36 -98.12
C VAL A 531 29.45 -79.02 -98.27
N SER A 532 29.71 -80.09 -97.54
CA SER A 532 31.04 -80.67 -97.35
C SER A 532 31.08 -82.17 -97.64
N VAL A 533 32.22 -82.81 -97.34
CA VAL A 533 32.38 -84.26 -97.49
C VAL A 533 31.39 -84.99 -96.57
N ALA A 534 31.00 -84.38 -95.45
CA ALA A 534 30.02 -84.96 -94.54
C ALA A 534 28.68 -85.18 -95.25
N ASP A 535 28.20 -84.22 -96.02
CA ASP A 535 26.94 -84.29 -96.76
C ASP A 535 27.01 -85.28 -97.92
N ILE A 536 28.18 -85.38 -98.59
CA ILE A 536 28.42 -86.44 -99.58
C ILE A 536 28.27 -87.82 -98.92
N LEU A 537 28.84 -88.01 -97.72
CA LEU A 537 28.81 -89.29 -97.04
C LEU A 537 27.40 -89.64 -96.56
N GLU A 538 26.63 -88.65 -96.12
CA GLU A 538 25.22 -88.82 -95.77
C GLU A 538 24.38 -89.19 -96.99
N MET A 539 24.54 -88.48 -98.10
CA MET A 539 23.88 -88.81 -99.37
C MET A 539 24.28 -90.19 -99.92
N LEU A 540 25.56 -90.58 -99.79
CA LEU A 540 26.00 -91.91 -100.21
C LEU A 540 25.44 -93.02 -99.32
N GLY A 541 25.07 -92.71 -98.07
CA GLY A 541 24.37 -93.62 -97.17
C GLY A 541 22.97 -93.99 -97.68
N ASP A 542 22.29 -93.03 -98.30
CA ASP A 542 20.95 -93.18 -98.88
C ASP A 542 20.96 -93.51 -100.39
N PHE A 543 22.14 -93.67 -101.00
CA PHE A 543 22.25 -93.85 -102.45
C PHE A 543 21.53 -95.11 -102.94
N GLY A 544 20.58 -94.92 -103.84
CA GLY A 544 19.68 -95.98 -104.32
C GLY A 544 18.37 -96.11 -103.53
N CYS A 545 18.08 -95.19 -102.60
CA CYS A 545 16.77 -95.04 -101.99
C CYS A 545 15.72 -94.62 -103.04
N VAL A 546 14.49 -95.14 -102.92
CA VAL A 546 13.41 -94.99 -103.91
C VAL A 546 12.06 -94.55 -103.31
N GLU A 547 12.03 -94.21 -102.01
CA GLU A 547 10.84 -93.63 -101.37
C GLU A 547 11.21 -92.96 -100.03
N ASN A 548 10.75 -91.73 -99.78
CA ASN A 548 11.02 -90.90 -98.58
C ASN A 548 12.52 -90.79 -98.22
N CYS A 549 13.32 -90.35 -99.18
CA CYS A 549 14.75 -90.22 -98.99
C CYS A 549 15.09 -88.80 -98.54
N ASP A 550 15.81 -88.67 -97.42
CA ASP A 550 16.11 -87.37 -96.82
C ASP A 550 17.16 -86.61 -97.66
N ALA A 551 17.95 -87.33 -98.46
CA ALA A 551 18.98 -86.78 -99.35
C ALA A 551 18.51 -86.58 -100.81
N ASP A 552 17.20 -86.55 -101.09
CA ASP A 552 16.67 -86.22 -102.42
C ASP A 552 16.71 -84.69 -102.65
N LEU A 553 17.74 -84.24 -103.37
CA LEU A 553 17.93 -82.81 -103.66
C LEU A 553 17.22 -82.36 -104.93
N THR A 554 16.82 -83.28 -105.79
CA THR A 554 16.13 -82.95 -107.05
C THR A 554 14.61 -82.98 -106.92
N GLY A 555 14.10 -83.55 -105.82
CA GLY A 555 12.68 -83.66 -105.49
C GLY A 555 11.96 -84.72 -106.32
N ASP A 556 12.69 -85.70 -106.86
CA ASP A 556 12.14 -86.78 -107.69
C ASP A 556 11.78 -88.05 -106.88
N ASN A 557 11.92 -87.96 -105.56
CA ASN A 557 11.72 -88.97 -104.53
C ASN A 557 12.68 -90.17 -104.60
N ALA A 558 13.82 -90.03 -105.28
CA ALA A 558 14.89 -91.02 -105.25
C ALA A 558 16.24 -90.37 -104.97
N VAL A 559 17.21 -91.14 -104.44
CA VAL A 559 18.60 -90.67 -104.35
C VAL A 559 19.40 -91.36 -105.43
N SER A 560 19.70 -90.60 -106.46
CA SER A 560 20.33 -91.06 -107.68
C SER A 560 21.67 -90.35 -107.93
N VAL A 561 22.31 -90.69 -109.05
CA VAL A 561 23.50 -89.97 -109.51
C VAL A 561 23.19 -88.48 -109.71
N GLU A 562 21.95 -88.11 -110.03
CA GLU A 562 21.56 -86.73 -110.29
C GLU A 562 21.56 -85.87 -109.01
N ASP A 563 21.12 -86.43 -107.89
CA ASP A 563 21.19 -85.80 -106.56
C ASP A 563 22.64 -85.64 -106.11
N LEU A 564 23.48 -86.67 -106.34
CA LEU A 564 24.91 -86.59 -106.05
C LEU A 564 25.62 -85.54 -106.89
N LEU A 565 25.24 -85.39 -108.16
CA LEU A 565 25.77 -84.30 -109.00
C LEU A 565 25.26 -82.93 -108.53
N THR A 566 24.03 -82.84 -108.02
CA THR A 566 23.44 -81.60 -107.47
C THR A 566 24.14 -81.17 -106.18
N LEU A 567 24.43 -82.11 -105.27
CA LEU A 567 25.21 -81.85 -104.08
C LEU A 567 26.65 -81.46 -104.44
N LEU A 568 27.30 -82.20 -105.35
CA LEU A 568 28.65 -81.89 -105.81
C LEU A 568 28.76 -80.53 -106.53
N ALA A 569 27.70 -80.04 -107.16
CA ALA A 569 27.67 -78.71 -107.75
C ALA A 569 27.73 -77.60 -106.70
N ASN A 570 27.23 -77.86 -105.49
CA ASN A 570 27.23 -76.94 -104.36
C ASN A 570 28.34 -77.22 -103.34
N PHE A 571 29.17 -78.24 -103.59
CA PHE A 571 30.22 -78.64 -102.68
C PHE A 571 31.26 -77.54 -102.43
N GLY A 572 31.45 -77.20 -101.16
CA GLY A 572 32.36 -76.16 -100.68
C GLY A 572 31.71 -74.78 -100.52
N LEU A 573 30.37 -74.66 -100.60
CA LEU A 573 29.66 -73.43 -100.28
C LEU A 573 29.32 -73.36 -98.78
N GLU A 574 29.50 -72.17 -98.20
CA GLU A 574 29.01 -71.79 -96.86
C GLU A 574 27.63 -71.12 -97.01
N CYS A 575 26.65 -71.55 -96.22
CA CYS A 575 25.31 -70.99 -96.17
C CYS A 575 25.27 -69.75 -95.25
N PRO A 576 24.50 -68.68 -95.56
CA PRO A 576 24.33 -67.54 -94.66
C PRO A 576 23.55 -67.96 -93.40
N GLU A 577 24.00 -67.51 -92.23
CA GLU A 577 23.25 -67.62 -90.96
C GLU A 577 21.99 -66.74 -90.94
#